data_AF-A0A357AXG1-F1
#
_entry.id   AF-A0A357AXG1-F1
#
_cell.length_a   1.000
_cell.length_b   1.000
_cell.length_c   1.000
_cell.angle_alpha   90.00
_cell.angle_beta   90.00
_cell.angle_gamma   90.00
#
_symmetry.space_group_name_H-M   'P 1'
#
loop_
_entity.id
_entity.type
_entity.pdbx_description
1 polymer ?
#
loop_
_entity_poly.entity_id
_entity_poly.type
_entity_poly.pdbx_seq_one_letter_code
_entity_poly.pdbx_strand_id
1 'polypeptide(L)'
;GMAKGSGMIAPNMATMLGFVLCDADVEPDSWQEMLKTCADASFNRVTVDGDTSTNDCILALANGASKVRISGREANAALRDALCEMLQALAYMIVQDAEGGTKVARITVSGAKSDADADLAARAVGNSPLVKTALFGQDPNWGRIVCAVGRSGAEFDPDQVTLALGDIVIFEKGRPADGDLDGVLAPLMRKQDIDIRVSLGKG
;
A
#
# COMPACT_ATOMS: atom_id res chain seq x y z
N GLY A 1 -13.24 3.22 -13.34
CA GLY A 1 -12.44 2.02 -13.66
C GLY A 1 -13.06 0.80 -13.02
N MET A 2 -12.62 -0.39 -13.40
CA MET A 2 -13.04 -1.68 -12.84
C MET A 2 -11.79 -2.50 -12.53
N ALA A 3 -11.80 -3.28 -11.46
CA ALA A 3 -10.70 -4.19 -11.15
C ALA A 3 -11.21 -5.52 -10.57
N LYS A 4 -10.45 -6.60 -10.80
CA LYS A 4 -10.71 -7.93 -10.24
C LYS A 4 -9.42 -8.53 -9.69
N GLY A 5 -9.51 -9.13 -8.52
CA GLY A 5 -8.45 -9.90 -7.86
C GLY A 5 -8.72 -9.93 -6.35
N SER A 6 -8.67 -11.11 -5.73
CA SER A 6 -8.88 -11.27 -4.28
C SER A 6 -7.93 -12.30 -3.63
N GLY A 7 -7.11 -12.98 -4.45
CA GLY A 7 -6.10 -13.97 -4.04
C GLY A 7 -4.97 -14.02 -5.07
N MET A 8 -3.83 -14.57 -4.66
CA MET A 8 -2.51 -14.41 -5.28
C MET A 8 -2.12 -12.93 -5.39
N ILE A 9 -2.46 -12.04 -4.48
CA ILE A 9 -2.20 -10.61 -4.68
C ILE A 9 -0.81 -10.27 -4.13
N ALA A 10 0.21 -10.17 -4.97
CA ALA A 10 1.47 -9.47 -4.65
C ALA A 10 2.04 -8.80 -5.92
N PRO A 11 1.32 -7.81 -6.46
CA PRO A 11 1.66 -7.15 -7.70
C PRO A 11 3.04 -6.50 -7.70
N ASN A 12 3.89 -7.07 -8.56
CA ASN A 12 5.02 -6.44 -9.20
C ASN A 12 4.67 -6.33 -10.70
N MET A 13 3.58 -5.60 -10.97
CA MET A 13 2.63 -5.80 -12.07
C MET A 13 1.97 -7.19 -12.10
N ALA A 14 1.48 -7.72 -10.96
CA ALA A 14 0.71 -8.99 -10.91
C ALA A 14 0.19 -9.54 -9.53
N THR A 15 -1.05 -9.35 -9.02
CA THR A 15 -2.30 -9.98 -9.49
C THR A 15 -3.52 -9.08 -9.49
N MET A 16 -4.01 -8.68 -10.66
CA MET A 16 -5.30 -8.01 -10.88
C MET A 16 -5.57 -7.83 -12.38
N LEU A 17 -6.85 -7.91 -12.76
CA LEU A 17 -7.32 -7.40 -14.04
C LEU A 17 -7.95 -6.04 -13.81
N GLY A 18 -7.36 -4.98 -14.37
CA GLY A 18 -7.84 -3.60 -14.28
C GLY A 18 -8.27 -3.05 -15.65
N PHE A 19 -9.39 -2.33 -15.69
CA PHE A 19 -9.87 -1.64 -16.89
C PHE A 19 -10.21 -0.18 -16.57
N VAL A 20 -9.57 0.74 -17.27
CA VAL A 20 -9.81 2.18 -17.20
C VAL A 20 -10.40 2.64 -18.52
N LEU A 21 -11.49 3.40 -18.45
CA LEU A 21 -12.12 4.01 -19.61
C LEU A 21 -12.10 5.53 -19.39
N CYS A 22 -11.65 6.27 -20.40
CA CYS A 22 -11.54 7.71 -20.40
C CYS A 22 -12.09 8.27 -21.72
N ASP A 23 -12.84 9.36 -21.67
CA ASP A 23 -13.37 10.04 -22.84
C ASP A 23 -12.59 11.32 -23.20
N ALA A 24 -11.54 11.65 -22.46
CA ALA A 24 -10.64 12.75 -22.78
C ALA A 24 -9.78 12.45 -24.01
N ASP A 25 -9.42 13.51 -24.75
CA ASP A 25 -8.43 13.46 -25.83
C ASP A 25 -7.05 13.67 -25.21
N VAL A 26 -6.35 12.57 -24.94
CA VAL A 26 -5.03 12.53 -24.31
C VAL A 26 -4.02 11.90 -25.27
N GLU A 27 -2.82 12.46 -25.29
CA GLU A 27 -1.74 11.94 -26.11
C GLU A 27 -1.31 10.54 -25.60
N PRO A 28 -1.14 9.54 -26.49
CA PRO A 28 -0.87 8.14 -26.09
C PRO A 28 0.32 7.94 -25.15
N ASP A 29 1.47 8.56 -25.41
CA ASP A 29 2.66 8.40 -24.58
C ASP A 29 2.45 8.98 -23.18
N SER A 30 1.79 10.14 -23.11
CA SER A 30 1.40 10.80 -21.85
C SER A 30 0.43 9.92 -21.06
N TRP A 31 -0.54 9.29 -21.73
CA TRP A 31 -1.50 8.40 -21.08
C TRP A 31 -0.84 7.13 -20.54
N GLN A 32 0.09 6.55 -21.31
CA GLN A 32 0.86 5.38 -20.90
C GLN A 32 1.77 5.69 -19.70
N GLU A 33 2.42 6.85 -19.68
CA GLU A 33 3.24 7.30 -18.55
C GLU A 33 2.37 7.51 -17.30
N MET A 34 1.24 8.21 -17.42
CA MET A 34 0.29 8.40 -16.32
C MET A 34 -0.17 7.06 -15.76
N LEU A 35 -0.56 6.11 -16.62
CA LEU A 35 -1.01 4.79 -16.20
C LEU A 35 0.07 4.05 -15.41
N LYS A 36 1.30 4.06 -15.91
CA LYS A 36 2.44 3.41 -15.24
C LYS A 36 2.68 4.00 -13.86
N THR A 37 2.82 5.33 -13.76
CA THR A 37 3.03 6.02 -12.49
C THR A 37 1.89 5.75 -11.49
N CYS A 38 0.64 5.79 -11.96
CA CYS A 38 -0.51 5.55 -11.10
C CYS A 38 -0.58 4.09 -10.65
N ALA A 39 -0.27 3.11 -11.52
CA ALA A 39 -0.21 1.70 -11.16
C ALA A 39 0.90 1.41 -10.13
N ASP A 40 2.07 2.04 -10.27
CA ASP A 40 3.20 1.96 -9.33
C ASP A 40 2.87 2.54 -7.93
N ALA A 41 1.94 3.50 -7.88
CA ALA A 41 1.48 4.15 -6.65
C ALA A 41 0.17 3.56 -6.07
N SER A 42 -0.40 2.53 -6.72
CA SER A 42 -1.67 1.93 -6.31
C SER A 42 -1.59 0.41 -6.28
N PHE A 43 -1.89 -0.26 -7.39
CA PHE A 43 -1.90 -1.70 -7.51
C PHE A 43 -0.57 -2.31 -7.09
N ASN A 44 0.57 -1.79 -7.54
CA ASN A 44 1.89 -2.34 -7.17
C ASN A 44 2.27 -2.10 -5.69
N ARG A 45 1.42 -1.47 -4.88
CA ARG A 45 1.61 -1.23 -3.44
C ARG A 45 0.72 -2.10 -2.55
N VAL A 46 -0.07 -3.00 -3.11
CA VAL A 46 -0.93 -3.90 -2.33
C VAL A 46 -0.37 -5.33 -2.26
N THR A 47 -0.75 -6.07 -1.22
CA THR A 47 -0.45 -7.49 -1.08
C THR A 47 -1.50 -8.20 -0.22
N VAL A 48 -1.80 -9.45 -0.53
CA VAL A 48 -2.69 -10.35 0.23
C VAL A 48 -1.89 -11.54 0.74
N ASP A 49 -1.30 -12.36 -0.12
CA ASP A 49 -0.61 -13.61 0.24
C ASP A 49 0.87 -13.63 -0.12
N GLY A 50 1.36 -12.63 -0.86
CA GLY A 50 2.77 -12.57 -1.26
C GLY A 50 3.07 -13.28 -2.57
N ASP A 51 2.09 -13.95 -3.18
CA ASP A 51 2.27 -14.67 -4.43
C ASP A 51 1.93 -13.77 -5.64
N THR A 52 2.80 -13.72 -6.65
CA THR A 52 2.61 -12.92 -7.86
C THR A 52 1.98 -13.78 -8.97
N SER A 53 0.86 -13.35 -9.59
CA SER A 53 0.24 -14.11 -10.71
C SER A 53 1.06 -14.06 -12.00
N THR A 54 0.67 -14.94 -12.92
CA THR A 54 1.17 -15.02 -14.30
C THR A 54 0.37 -14.21 -15.33
N ASN A 55 -0.70 -13.50 -14.95
CA ASN A 55 -1.76 -13.09 -15.88
C ASN A 55 -2.17 -11.62 -15.83
N ASP A 56 -1.35 -10.76 -15.26
CA ASP A 56 -1.86 -9.48 -14.82
C ASP A 56 -1.74 -8.37 -15.82
N CYS A 57 -2.76 -7.54 -15.77
CA CYS A 57 -3.02 -6.62 -16.83
C CYS A 57 -3.89 -5.48 -16.33
N ILE A 58 -3.42 -4.28 -16.59
CA ILE A 58 -4.24 -3.08 -16.56
C ILE A 58 -4.31 -2.51 -17.97
N LEU A 59 -5.53 -2.31 -18.46
CA LEU A 59 -5.78 -1.67 -19.74
C LEU A 59 -6.45 -0.33 -19.50
N ALA A 60 -5.93 0.71 -20.14
CA ALA A 60 -6.51 2.05 -20.09
C ALA A 60 -6.84 2.55 -21.48
N LEU A 61 -8.13 2.70 -21.77
CA LEU A 61 -8.66 3.07 -23.08
C LEU A 61 -9.14 4.52 -23.02
N ALA A 62 -8.59 5.38 -23.87
CA ALA A 62 -9.00 6.77 -24.05
C ALA A 62 -9.51 7.01 -25.48
N ASN A 63 -10.70 7.59 -25.64
CA ASN A 63 -11.35 7.68 -26.96
C ASN A 63 -11.64 9.11 -27.46
N GLY A 64 -11.38 10.16 -26.67
CA GLY A 64 -11.59 11.56 -27.06
C GLY A 64 -13.06 11.98 -27.25
N ALA A 65 -14.04 11.18 -26.87
CA ALA A 65 -15.47 11.47 -27.09
C ALA A 65 -15.95 12.76 -26.39
N SER A 66 -15.31 13.17 -25.29
CA SER A 66 -15.61 14.42 -24.58
C SER A 66 -15.19 15.68 -25.35
N LYS A 67 -14.29 15.54 -26.35
CA LYS A 67 -13.63 16.65 -27.08
C LYS A 67 -12.78 17.58 -26.21
N VAL A 68 -12.54 17.21 -24.94
CA VAL A 68 -11.64 17.92 -24.04
C VAL A 68 -10.22 17.43 -24.31
N ARG A 69 -9.39 18.29 -24.90
CA ARG A 69 -7.98 17.99 -25.13
C ARG A 69 -7.16 18.26 -23.88
N ILE A 70 -6.49 17.22 -23.40
CA ILE A 70 -5.56 17.30 -22.29
C ILE A 70 -4.21 17.73 -22.85
N SER A 71 -3.80 18.94 -22.51
CA SER A 71 -2.50 19.47 -22.94
C SER A 71 -1.95 20.46 -21.93
N GLY A 72 -0.62 20.49 -21.81
CA GLY A 72 0.09 21.29 -20.82
C GLY A 72 0.21 20.60 -19.45
N ARG A 73 1.12 21.13 -18.63
CA ARG A 73 1.54 20.54 -17.36
C ARG A 73 0.39 20.39 -16.36
N GLU A 74 -0.45 21.41 -16.22
CA GLU A 74 -1.53 21.43 -15.21
C GLU A 74 -2.65 20.44 -15.56
N ALA A 75 -3.11 20.41 -16.81
CA ALA A 75 -4.14 19.47 -17.24
C ALA A 75 -3.65 18.02 -17.16
N ASN A 76 -2.39 17.77 -17.54
CA ASN A 76 -1.75 16.46 -17.38
C ASN A 76 -1.69 16.03 -15.91
N ALA A 77 -1.30 16.93 -15.01
CA ALA A 77 -1.25 16.65 -13.58
C ALA A 77 -2.65 16.35 -13.02
N ALA A 78 -3.66 17.16 -13.37
CA ALA A 78 -5.02 16.96 -12.91
C ALA A 78 -5.61 15.62 -13.35
N LEU A 79 -5.41 15.22 -14.62
CA LEU A 79 -5.87 13.91 -15.11
C LEU A 79 -5.13 12.77 -14.42
N ARG A 80 -3.80 12.89 -14.28
CA ARG A 80 -2.98 11.89 -13.58
C ARG A 80 -3.44 11.71 -12.14
N ASP A 81 -3.71 12.80 -11.42
CA ASP A 81 -4.09 12.74 -10.01
C ASP A 81 -5.47 12.09 -9.84
N ALA A 82 -6.43 12.42 -10.71
CA ALA A 82 -7.73 11.73 -10.76
C ALA A 82 -7.61 10.24 -11.12
N LEU A 83 -6.73 9.89 -12.06
CA LEU A 83 -6.43 8.51 -12.38
C LEU A 83 -5.84 7.78 -11.17
N CYS A 84 -4.86 8.41 -10.49
CA CYS A 84 -4.18 7.84 -9.33
C CYS A 84 -5.17 7.58 -8.18
N GLU A 85 -6.02 8.57 -7.84
CA GLU A 85 -7.05 8.44 -6.82
C GLU A 85 -8.00 7.27 -7.13
N MET A 86 -8.46 7.17 -8.37
CA MET A 86 -9.33 6.07 -8.80
C MET A 86 -8.61 4.71 -8.71
N LEU A 87 -7.35 4.59 -9.15
CA LEU A 87 -6.62 3.33 -9.06
C LEU A 87 -6.31 2.94 -7.61
N GLN A 88 -6.00 3.90 -6.74
CA GLN A 88 -5.82 3.67 -5.30
C GLN A 88 -7.10 3.16 -4.64
N ALA A 89 -8.26 3.73 -4.98
CA ALA A 89 -9.55 3.26 -4.50
C ALA A 89 -9.83 1.81 -4.96
N LEU A 90 -9.55 1.49 -6.24
CA LEU A 90 -9.69 0.13 -6.77
C LEU A 90 -8.73 -0.86 -6.08
N ALA A 91 -7.48 -0.47 -5.86
CA ALA A 91 -6.48 -1.28 -5.18
C ALA A 91 -6.87 -1.55 -3.71
N TYR A 92 -7.44 -0.54 -3.03
CA TYR A 92 -7.99 -0.73 -1.68
C TYR A 92 -9.14 -1.74 -1.66
N MET A 93 -10.10 -1.63 -2.60
CA MET A 93 -11.22 -2.57 -2.67
C MET A 93 -10.78 -4.02 -2.91
N ILE A 94 -9.70 -4.24 -3.67
CA ILE A 94 -9.07 -5.57 -3.84
C ILE A 94 -8.60 -6.14 -2.51
N VAL A 95 -7.89 -5.35 -1.69
CA VAL A 95 -7.40 -5.79 -0.39
C VAL A 95 -8.54 -5.97 0.61
N GLN A 96 -9.56 -5.12 0.53
CA GLN A 96 -10.75 -5.21 1.37
C GLN A 96 -11.54 -6.50 1.11
N ASP A 97 -11.58 -6.96 -0.15
CA ASP A 97 -12.24 -8.19 -0.59
C ASP A 97 -11.29 -9.40 -0.63
N ALA A 98 -10.14 -9.31 0.06
CA ALA A 98 -9.17 -10.39 0.13
C ALA A 98 -9.81 -11.69 0.65
N GLU A 99 -9.44 -12.84 0.08
CA GLU A 99 -10.01 -14.13 0.43
C GLU A 99 -9.83 -14.44 1.94
N GLY A 100 -10.95 -14.52 2.67
CA GLY A 100 -10.94 -14.72 4.13
C GLY A 100 -10.42 -13.53 4.94
N GLY A 101 -10.19 -12.37 4.31
CA GLY A 101 -9.71 -11.15 4.96
C GLY A 101 -10.79 -10.48 5.79
N THR A 102 -10.48 -10.17 7.06
CA THR A 102 -11.37 -9.39 7.96
C THR A 102 -10.78 -8.05 8.35
N LYS A 103 -9.52 -7.79 7.98
CA LYS A 103 -8.73 -6.61 8.34
C LYS A 103 -7.96 -6.11 7.11
N VAL A 104 -7.75 -4.81 7.03
CA VAL A 104 -6.89 -4.15 6.05
C VAL A 104 -5.78 -3.44 6.79
N ALA A 105 -4.52 -3.79 6.51
CA ALA A 105 -3.36 -3.13 7.10
C ALA A 105 -2.86 -2.02 6.16
N ARG A 106 -2.91 -0.76 6.60
CA ARG A 106 -2.33 0.38 5.88
C ARG A 106 -0.95 0.65 6.44
N ILE A 107 0.08 0.21 5.73
CA ILE A 107 1.47 0.28 6.19
C ILE A 107 2.12 1.51 5.56
N THR A 108 2.55 2.45 6.39
CA THR A 108 3.32 3.62 5.98
C THR A 108 4.73 3.51 6.53
N VAL A 109 5.72 3.55 5.64
CA VAL A 109 7.14 3.57 6.02
C VAL A 109 7.72 4.95 5.68
N SER A 110 8.45 5.53 6.62
CA SER A 110 9.08 6.85 6.49
C SER A 110 10.52 6.84 7.03
N GLY A 111 11.32 7.84 6.69
CA GLY A 111 12.70 7.96 7.19
C GLY A 111 13.64 6.87 6.69
N ALA A 112 13.26 6.17 5.61
CA ALA A 112 14.10 5.21 4.92
C ALA A 112 15.07 5.94 4.00
N LYS A 113 16.25 5.35 3.74
CA LYS A 113 17.27 5.97 2.86
C LYS A 113 16.81 6.13 1.41
N SER A 114 15.86 5.31 0.99
CA SER A 114 15.28 5.33 -0.33
C SER A 114 13.84 4.80 -0.32
N ASP A 115 13.07 5.13 -1.36
CA ASP A 115 11.74 4.56 -1.57
C ASP A 115 11.79 3.03 -1.73
N ALA A 116 12.91 2.49 -2.22
CA ALA A 116 13.12 1.06 -2.33
C ALA A 116 13.27 0.40 -0.95
N ASP A 117 14.03 1.01 -0.04
CA ASP A 117 14.14 0.55 1.36
C ASP A 117 12.79 0.64 2.09
N ALA A 118 12.05 1.73 1.85
CA ALA A 118 10.70 1.87 2.40
C ALA A 118 9.76 0.76 1.91
N ASP A 119 9.81 0.44 0.62
CA ASP A 119 9.00 -0.63 0.01
C ASP A 119 9.40 -2.01 0.54
N LEU A 120 10.70 -2.30 0.68
CA LEU A 120 11.19 -3.54 1.29
C LEU A 120 10.64 -3.74 2.70
N ALA A 121 10.72 -2.71 3.54
CA ALA A 121 10.18 -2.76 4.90
C ALA A 121 8.65 -2.91 4.91
N ALA A 122 7.93 -2.16 4.08
CA ALA A 122 6.48 -2.23 4.00
C ALA A 122 6.00 -3.62 3.56
N ARG A 123 6.62 -4.19 2.52
CA ARG A 123 6.30 -5.54 2.03
C ARG A 123 6.63 -6.61 3.05
N ALA A 124 7.76 -6.49 3.74
CA ALA A 124 8.13 -7.47 4.77
C ALA A 124 7.10 -7.53 5.90
N VAL A 125 6.56 -6.38 6.32
CA VAL A 125 5.46 -6.30 7.30
C VAL A 125 4.17 -6.87 6.72
N GLY A 126 3.77 -6.43 5.52
CA GLY A 126 2.51 -6.83 4.88
C GLY A 126 2.42 -8.32 4.53
N ASN A 127 3.55 -8.93 4.16
CA ASN A 127 3.65 -10.34 3.80
C ASN A 127 3.93 -11.26 5.00
N SER A 128 4.17 -10.72 6.20
CA SER A 128 4.50 -11.54 7.38
C SER A 128 3.27 -12.29 7.88
N PRO A 129 3.25 -13.65 7.86
CA PRO A 129 2.11 -14.41 8.38
C PRO A 129 1.88 -14.16 9.87
N LEU A 130 2.95 -13.91 10.63
CA LEU A 130 2.86 -13.57 12.05
C LEU A 130 2.15 -12.23 12.27
N VAL A 131 2.44 -11.21 11.45
CA VAL A 131 1.75 -9.92 11.53
C VAL A 131 0.29 -10.10 11.14
N LYS A 132 0.00 -10.74 10.00
CA LYS A 132 -1.37 -10.95 9.53
C LYS A 132 -2.24 -11.70 10.54
N THR A 133 -1.70 -12.76 11.15
CA THR A 133 -2.41 -13.54 12.19
C THR A 133 -2.60 -12.76 13.49
N ALA A 134 -1.65 -11.90 13.88
CA ALA A 134 -1.82 -11.01 15.03
C ALA A 134 -2.95 -9.99 14.79
N LEU A 135 -2.97 -9.36 13.61
CA LEU A 135 -4.05 -8.43 13.22
C LEU A 135 -5.42 -9.12 13.22
N PHE A 136 -5.50 -10.34 12.67
CA PHE A 136 -6.72 -11.15 12.70
C PHE A 136 -7.19 -11.44 14.14
N GLY A 137 -6.25 -11.82 15.01
CA GLY A 137 -6.48 -12.05 16.44
C GLY A 137 -6.68 -10.79 17.27
N GLN A 138 -6.64 -9.60 16.66
CA GLN A 138 -6.73 -8.30 17.35
C GLN A 138 -5.62 -8.09 18.40
N ASP A 139 -4.46 -8.74 18.21
CA ASP A 139 -3.28 -8.64 19.05
C ASP A 139 -2.33 -7.53 18.50
N PRO A 140 -2.14 -6.41 19.21
CA PRO A 140 -1.27 -5.31 18.78
C PRO A 140 0.22 -5.65 18.97
N ASN A 141 0.67 -6.73 18.35
CA ASN A 141 1.97 -7.33 18.58
C ASN A 141 3.11 -6.58 17.87
N TRP A 142 3.65 -5.54 18.51
CA TRP A 142 4.77 -4.77 17.98
C TRP A 142 6.00 -5.63 17.66
N GLY A 143 6.25 -6.68 18.46
CA GLY A 143 7.41 -7.55 18.29
C GLY A 143 7.41 -8.26 16.93
N ARG A 144 6.24 -8.74 16.48
CA ARG A 144 6.09 -9.36 15.16
C ARG A 144 6.30 -8.36 14.02
N ILE A 145 5.87 -7.11 14.20
CA ILE A 145 6.04 -6.04 13.20
C ILE A 145 7.52 -5.64 13.11
N VAL A 146 8.16 -5.34 14.23
CA VAL A 146 9.59 -4.96 14.28
C VAL A 146 10.48 -6.11 13.78
N CYS A 147 10.16 -7.36 14.11
CA CYS A 147 10.86 -8.52 13.57
C CYS A 147 10.74 -8.59 12.03
N ALA A 148 9.56 -8.31 11.47
CA ALA A 148 9.36 -8.27 10.03
C ALA A 148 10.18 -7.14 9.36
N VAL A 149 10.21 -5.95 9.97
CA VAL A 149 11.08 -4.84 9.52
C VAL A 149 12.56 -5.24 9.58
N GLY A 150 12.99 -5.89 10.67
CA GLY A 150 14.37 -6.34 10.88
C GLY A 150 14.89 -7.33 9.83
N ARG A 151 14.01 -8.12 9.22
CA ARG A 151 14.37 -9.08 8.16
C ARG A 151 14.02 -8.60 6.74
N SER A 152 13.65 -7.33 6.59
CA SER A 152 13.17 -6.78 5.31
C SER A 152 14.25 -6.65 4.23
N GLY A 153 15.52 -6.60 4.63
CA GLY A 153 16.63 -6.28 3.74
C GLY A 153 16.80 -4.78 3.47
N ALA A 154 15.93 -3.93 4.02
CA ALA A 154 16.09 -2.48 3.98
C ALA A 154 17.31 -2.04 4.81
N GLU A 155 18.01 -0.99 4.37
CA GLU A 155 19.14 -0.43 5.10
C GLU A 155 18.69 0.67 6.08
N PHE A 156 18.75 0.38 7.38
CA PHE A 156 18.39 1.32 8.44
C PHE A 156 19.13 1.02 9.75
N ASP A 157 19.06 1.95 10.71
CA ASP A 157 19.57 1.78 12.07
C ASP A 157 18.44 1.28 13.00
N PRO A 158 18.53 0.06 13.57
CA PRO A 158 17.52 -0.47 14.49
C PRO A 158 17.23 0.44 15.68
N ASP A 159 18.22 1.21 16.15
CA ASP A 159 18.09 2.11 17.29
C ASP A 159 17.30 3.39 16.96
N GLN A 160 16.99 3.63 15.67
CA GLN A 160 16.15 4.75 15.22
C GLN A 160 14.71 4.32 14.91
N VAL A 161 14.41 3.01 14.94
CA VAL A 161 13.10 2.52 14.54
C VAL A 161 12.02 2.99 15.50
N THR A 162 10.95 3.53 14.94
CA THR A 162 9.72 3.88 15.67
C THR A 162 8.53 3.22 14.98
N LEU A 163 7.64 2.62 15.76
CA LEU A 163 6.39 2.00 15.30
C LEU A 163 5.21 2.59 16.06
N ALA A 164 4.19 2.97 15.31
CA ALA A 164 2.90 3.37 15.82
C ALA A 164 1.76 2.57 15.17
N LEU A 165 0.71 2.32 15.95
CA LEU A 165 -0.58 1.85 15.45
C LEU A 165 -1.58 3.01 15.57
N GLY A 166 -2.11 3.45 14.44
CA GLY A 166 -2.83 4.74 14.36
C GLY A 166 -1.91 5.88 14.81
N ASP A 167 -2.32 6.58 15.87
CA ASP A 167 -1.57 7.69 16.46
C ASP A 167 -0.84 7.29 17.76
N ILE A 168 -0.83 6.00 18.12
CA ILE A 168 -0.24 5.51 19.37
C ILE A 168 1.11 4.87 19.07
N VAL A 169 2.18 5.46 19.59
CA VAL A 169 3.54 4.90 19.51
C VAL A 169 3.66 3.74 20.48
N ILE A 170 4.08 2.58 19.98
CA ILE A 170 4.20 1.33 20.76
C ILE A 170 5.65 0.81 20.82
N PHE A 171 6.53 1.36 19.99
CA PHE A 171 7.97 1.08 20.00
C PHE A 171 8.68 2.34 19.50
N GLU A 172 9.69 2.83 20.21
CA GLU A 172 10.41 4.05 19.87
C GLU A 172 11.90 3.88 20.18
N LYS A 173 12.76 4.24 19.24
CA LYS A 173 14.23 4.23 19.39
C LYS A 173 14.77 2.88 19.85
N GLY A 174 14.37 1.82 19.16
CA GLY A 174 14.87 0.47 19.42
C GLY A 174 14.30 -0.22 20.67
N ARG A 175 13.33 0.39 21.37
CA ARG A 175 12.73 -0.15 22.61
C ARG A 175 11.20 -0.08 22.59
N PRO A 176 10.51 -1.02 23.27
CA PRO A 176 9.06 -0.91 23.46
C PRO A 176 8.71 0.37 24.23
N ALA A 177 7.56 0.95 23.92
CA ALA A 177 7.03 2.08 24.69
C ALA A 177 6.68 1.64 26.11
N ASP A 178 6.85 2.55 27.08
CA ASP A 178 6.51 2.30 28.47
C ASP A 178 4.99 2.32 28.69
N GLY A 179 4.46 1.34 29.42
CA GLY A 179 3.05 1.27 29.84
C GLY A 179 2.26 0.10 29.25
N ASP A 180 1.14 -0.22 29.90
CA ASP A 180 0.16 -1.18 29.37
C ASP A 180 -0.76 -0.46 28.37
N LEU A 181 -0.51 -0.71 27.09
CA LEU A 181 -1.24 -0.08 25.98
C LEU A 181 -2.39 -0.96 25.46
N ASP A 182 -2.58 -2.17 26.00
CA ASP A 182 -3.55 -3.14 25.46
C ASP A 182 -4.98 -2.57 25.49
N GLY A 183 -5.35 -1.92 26.60
CA GLY A 183 -6.66 -1.26 26.72
C GLY A 183 -6.85 -0.09 25.75
N VAL A 184 -5.78 0.65 25.44
CA VAL A 184 -5.80 1.81 24.54
C VAL A 184 -5.85 1.36 23.08
N LEU A 185 -5.19 0.25 22.75
CA LEU A 185 -5.11 -0.30 21.40
C LEU A 185 -6.31 -1.19 21.05
N ALA A 186 -7.01 -1.77 22.02
CA ALA A 186 -8.15 -2.65 21.76
C ALA A 186 -9.25 -2.04 20.85
N PRO A 187 -9.67 -0.76 21.00
CA PRO A 187 -10.61 -0.13 20.06
C PRO A 187 -10.05 -0.01 18.64
N LEU A 188 -8.74 0.28 18.51
CA LEU A 188 -8.07 0.35 17.21
C LEU A 188 -8.04 -1.03 16.55
N MET A 189 -7.63 -2.06 17.28
CA MET A 189 -7.54 -3.43 16.79
C MET A 189 -8.89 -4.05 16.42
N ARG A 190 -10.02 -3.49 16.87
CA ARG A 190 -11.37 -3.89 16.44
C ARG A 190 -11.75 -3.33 15.07
N LYS A 191 -11.15 -2.23 14.59
CA LYS A 191 -11.44 -1.65 13.27
C LYS A 191 -11.05 -2.60 12.14
N GLN A 192 -11.71 -2.46 10.97
CA GLN A 192 -11.30 -3.18 9.77
C GLN A 192 -9.94 -2.65 9.28
N ASP A 193 -9.85 -1.33 9.07
CA ASP A 193 -8.62 -0.64 8.73
C ASP A 193 -7.73 -0.43 9.95
N ILE A 194 -6.50 -0.94 9.88
CA ILE A 194 -5.46 -0.78 10.88
C ILE A 194 -4.31 0.00 10.24
N ASP A 195 -4.07 1.21 10.73
CA ASP A 195 -2.93 2.03 10.32
C ASP A 195 -1.68 1.60 11.07
N ILE A 196 -0.64 1.22 10.33
CA ILE A 196 0.67 0.81 10.85
C ILE A 196 1.70 1.81 10.31
N ARG A 197 2.30 2.60 11.18
CA ARG A 197 3.31 3.60 10.79
C ARG A 197 4.67 3.18 11.33
N VAL A 198 5.62 2.97 10.43
CA VAL A 198 7.01 2.65 10.73
C VAL A 198 7.89 3.82 10.30
N SER A 199 8.74 4.31 11.18
CA SER A 199 9.83 5.21 10.84
C SER A 199 11.15 4.45 10.98
N LEU A 200 11.96 4.43 9.92
CA LEU A 200 13.28 3.81 9.90
C LEU A 200 14.41 4.78 10.31
N GLY A 201 14.06 6.03 10.66
CA GLY A 201 15.00 7.05 11.09
C GLY A 201 14.81 8.38 10.35
N LYS A 202 15.91 8.96 9.86
CA LYS A 202 15.96 10.30 9.23
C LYS A 202 16.50 10.26 7.79
N GLY A 203 16.36 9.13 7.11
CA GLY A 203 16.66 8.99 5.68
C GLY A 203 15.73 9.81 4.80
#